data_AF-A0AAE1SHA8-F1
#
_entry.id   AF-A0AAE1SHA8-F1
#
_cell.length_a   1.000
_cell.length_b   1.000
_cell.length_c   1.000
_cell.angle_alpha   90.00
_cell.angle_beta   90.00
_cell.angle_gamma   90.00
#
_symmetry.space_group_name_H-M   'P 1'
#
loop_
_entity.id
_entity.type
_entity.pdbx_description
1 polymer ?
#
loop_
_entity_poly.entity_id
_entity_poly.type
_entity_poly.pdbx_seq_one_letter_code
_entity_poly.pdbx_strand_id
1 'polypeptide(L)'
;MDDICTLVEKLYPVDFSEQEKINLRFQLQHFILEAVSHPELNNLSTMFELCEALEKTGKVNTYYLIDRIIRFILTLLIFTATTERSFSAMKIIKTRLRNKMENEFLADNMMVYIEKEIAESFSSDSIINDFKSLKERRAAL
;
A
#
# COMPACT_ATOMS: atom_id res chain seq x y z
N MET A 1 9.89 -22.07 -5.76
CA MET A 1 8.50 -22.49 -6.07
C MET A 1 7.78 -22.92 -4.81
N ASP A 2 8.27 -23.93 -4.09
CA ASP A 2 7.60 -24.43 -2.88
C ASP A 2 7.47 -23.37 -1.78
N ASP A 3 8.40 -22.40 -1.70
CA ASP A 3 8.29 -21.26 -0.78
C ASP A 3 7.06 -20.38 -1.04
N ILE A 4 6.69 -20.16 -2.32
CA ILE A 4 5.52 -19.34 -2.68
C ILE A 4 4.24 -20.08 -2.32
N CYS A 5 4.16 -21.38 -2.61
CA CYS A 5 3.02 -22.20 -2.19
C CYS A 5 2.89 -22.24 -0.65
N THR A 6 4.02 -22.42 0.04
CA THR A 6 4.06 -22.40 1.52
C THR A 6 3.64 -21.04 2.08
N LEU A 7 4.05 -19.95 1.44
CA LEU A 7 3.65 -18.59 1.82
C LEU A 7 2.14 -18.39 1.70
N VAL A 8 1.54 -18.85 0.60
CA VAL A 8 0.08 -18.80 0.41
C VAL A 8 -0.65 -19.64 1.44
N GLU A 9 -0.18 -20.86 1.71
CA GLU A 9 -0.79 -21.75 2.70
C GLU A 9 -0.73 -21.16 4.12
N LYS A 10 0.37 -20.51 4.49
CA LYS A 10 0.58 -20.00 5.86
C LYS A 10 0.01 -18.60 6.09
N LEU A 11 0.19 -17.68 5.14
CA LEU A 11 -0.19 -16.28 5.32
C LEU A 11 -1.59 -15.98 4.79
N TYR A 12 -2.08 -16.75 3.82
CA TYR A 12 -3.35 -16.51 3.14
C TYR A 12 -4.25 -17.76 3.09
N PRO A 13 -4.46 -18.47 4.21
CA PRO A 13 -5.18 -19.75 4.22
C PRO A 13 -6.65 -19.63 3.80
N VAL A 14 -7.27 -18.47 4.02
CA VAL A 14 -8.69 -18.18 3.74
C VAL A 14 -8.88 -17.50 2.38
N ASP A 15 -7.86 -16.78 1.89
CA ASP A 15 -7.98 -16.02 0.63
C ASP A 15 -7.86 -16.91 -0.62
N PHE A 16 -7.35 -18.12 -0.47
CA PHE A 16 -7.20 -19.10 -1.55
C PHE A 16 -7.94 -20.39 -1.23
N SER A 17 -8.76 -20.85 -2.16
CA SER A 17 -9.35 -22.18 -2.10
C SER A 17 -8.29 -23.27 -2.29
N GLU A 18 -8.58 -24.50 -1.83
CA GLU A 18 -7.69 -25.65 -2.03
C GLU A 18 -7.40 -25.91 -3.51
N GLN A 19 -8.39 -25.71 -4.39
CA GLN A 19 -8.19 -25.85 -5.83
C GLN A 19 -7.25 -24.76 -6.37
N GLU A 20 -7.37 -23.52 -5.90
CA GLU A 20 -6.45 -22.44 -6.30
C GLU A 20 -5.03 -22.70 -5.81
N LYS A 21 -4.84 -23.25 -4.61
CA LYS A 21 -3.51 -23.62 -4.09
C LYS A 21 -2.84 -24.68 -4.98
N ILE A 22 -3.61 -25.69 -5.41
CA ILE A 22 -3.14 -26.70 -6.36
C ILE A 22 -2.82 -26.07 -7.71
N ASN A 23 -3.73 -25.26 -8.25
CA ASN A 23 -3.59 -24.60 -9.55
C ASN A 23 -2.42 -23.61 -9.59
N LEU A 24 -2.12 -22.95 -8.47
CA LEU A 24 -1.00 -22.04 -8.33
C LEU A 24 0.32 -22.75 -8.65
N ARG A 25 0.50 -23.98 -8.15
CA ARG A 25 1.70 -24.76 -8.41
C ARG A 25 1.87 -25.02 -9.91
N PHE A 26 0.79 -25.37 -10.60
CA PHE A 26 0.80 -25.57 -12.05
C PHE A 26 1.09 -24.28 -12.82
N GLN A 27 0.45 -23.16 -12.44
CA GLN A 27 0.72 -21.86 -13.07
C GLN A 27 2.18 -21.44 -12.89
N LEU A 28 2.75 -21.60 -11.69
CA LEU A 28 4.15 -21.29 -11.43
C LEU A 28 5.09 -22.17 -12.27
N GLN A 29 4.79 -23.45 -12.46
CA GLN A 29 5.62 -24.34 -13.29
C GLN A 29 5.59 -23.91 -14.75
N HIS A 30 4.39 -23.63 -15.26
CA HIS A 30 4.22 -23.19 -16.64
C HIS A 30 4.88 -21.83 -16.88
N PHE A 31 4.70 -20.90 -15.94
CA PHE A 31 5.32 -19.58 -15.99
C PHE A 31 6.85 -19.67 -16.02
N ILE A 32 7.49 -20.50 -15.20
CA ILE A 32 8.95 -20.66 -15.19
C ILE A 32 9.46 -21.18 -16.53
N LEU A 33 8.78 -22.18 -17.11
CA LEU A 33 9.15 -22.72 -18.42
C LEU A 33 9.03 -21.66 -19.53
N GLU A 34 7.99 -20.85 -19.47
CA GLU A 34 7.73 -19.80 -20.43
C GLU A 34 8.68 -18.60 -20.27
N ALA A 35 8.99 -18.21 -19.03
CA ALA A 35 9.87 -17.10 -18.70
C ALA A 35 11.31 -17.30 -19.20
N VAL A 36 11.79 -18.56 -19.25
CA VAL A 36 13.08 -18.91 -19.85
C VAL A 36 13.12 -18.64 -21.35
N SER A 37 11.96 -18.76 -22.02
CA SER A 37 11.87 -18.66 -23.48
C SER A 37 11.47 -17.25 -23.97
N HIS A 38 10.83 -16.45 -23.12
CA HIS A 38 10.34 -15.11 -23.47
C HIS A 38 11.30 -14.00 -23.02
N PRO A 39 11.85 -13.18 -23.95
CA PRO A 39 12.79 -12.11 -23.61
C PRO A 39 12.23 -11.09 -22.60
N GLU A 40 10.94 -10.78 -22.67
CA GLU A 40 10.26 -9.83 -21.79
C GLU A 40 10.01 -10.36 -20.37
N LEU A 41 10.08 -11.68 -20.19
CA LEU A 41 9.92 -12.35 -18.90
C LEU A 41 11.25 -12.84 -18.32
N ASN A 42 12.35 -12.60 -19.04
CA ASN A 42 13.69 -13.00 -18.64
C ASN A 42 14.37 -11.86 -17.85
N ASN A 43 15.19 -12.22 -16.85
CA ASN A 43 15.97 -11.28 -16.03
C ASN A 43 15.16 -10.22 -15.26
N LEU A 44 13.94 -10.53 -14.83
CA LEU A 44 13.16 -9.66 -13.95
C LEU A 44 13.73 -9.70 -12.53
N SER A 45 14.00 -8.51 -11.96
CA SER A 45 14.67 -8.35 -10.67
C SER A 45 13.71 -7.95 -9.54
N THR A 46 12.57 -7.33 -9.88
CA THR A 46 11.58 -6.86 -8.91
C THR A 46 10.18 -7.42 -9.16
N MET A 47 9.35 -7.45 -8.11
CA MET A 47 7.93 -7.82 -8.22
C MET A 47 7.15 -6.84 -9.11
N PHE A 48 7.55 -5.56 -9.11
CA PHE A 48 6.94 -4.54 -9.96
C PHE A 48 7.23 -4.80 -11.45
N GLU A 49 8.49 -5.10 -11.80
CA GLU A 49 8.86 -5.50 -13.16
C GLU A 49 8.10 -6.74 -13.62
N LEU A 50 7.87 -7.70 -12.72
CA LEU A 50 7.07 -8.89 -13.03
C LEU A 50 5.60 -8.56 -13.32
N CYS A 51 4.96 -7.70 -12.53
CA CYS A 51 3.61 -7.21 -12.84
C CYS A 51 3.56 -6.51 -14.20
N GLU A 52 4.49 -5.59 -14.45
CA GLU A 52 4.55 -4.84 -15.69
C GLU A 52 4.76 -5.77 -16.91
N ALA A 53 5.61 -6.79 -16.76
CA ALA A 53 5.85 -7.76 -17.81
C ALA A 53 4.63 -8.66 -18.08
N LEU A 54 3.89 -9.06 -17.04
CA LEU A 54 2.63 -9.82 -17.20
C LEU A 54 1.57 -9.01 -17.94
N GLU A 55 1.47 -7.70 -17.66
CA GLU A 55 0.59 -6.78 -18.38
C GLU A 55 1.01 -6.62 -19.84
N LYS A 56 2.28 -6.31 -20.10
CA LYS A 56 2.82 -6.12 -21.46
C LYS A 56 2.64 -7.36 -22.33
N THR A 57 2.90 -8.54 -21.77
CA THR A 57 2.75 -9.81 -22.48
C THR A 57 1.29 -10.25 -22.64
N GLY A 58 0.34 -9.56 -22.01
CA GLY A 58 -1.09 -9.92 -22.03
C GLY A 58 -1.42 -11.19 -21.23
N LYS A 59 -0.53 -11.64 -20.34
CA LYS A 59 -0.62 -12.94 -19.64
C LYS A 59 -1.22 -12.86 -18.25
N VAL A 60 -1.71 -11.69 -17.83
CA VAL A 60 -2.38 -11.48 -16.52
C VAL A 60 -3.52 -12.48 -16.31
N ASN A 61 -4.34 -12.74 -17.33
CA ASN A 61 -5.45 -13.70 -17.22
C ASN A 61 -4.97 -15.16 -17.17
N THR A 62 -3.92 -15.48 -17.93
CA THR A 62 -3.32 -16.83 -17.96
C THR A 62 -2.69 -17.18 -16.61
N TYR A 63 -2.03 -16.20 -15.98
CA TYR A 63 -1.32 -16.33 -14.71
C TYR A 63 -1.99 -15.55 -13.58
N TYR A 64 -3.32 -15.58 -13.52
CA TYR A 64 -4.10 -14.77 -12.58
C TYR A 64 -3.75 -15.03 -11.11
N LEU A 65 -3.33 -16.25 -10.75
CA LEU A 65 -2.95 -16.57 -9.36
C LEU A 65 -1.59 -15.97 -9.00
N ILE A 66 -0.65 -15.99 -9.95
CA ILE A 66 0.67 -15.38 -9.77
C ILE A 66 0.49 -13.87 -9.60
N ASP A 67 -0.25 -13.24 -10.51
CA ASP A 67 -0.55 -11.81 -10.44
C ASP A 67 -1.27 -11.43 -9.13
N ARG A 68 -2.28 -12.21 -8.70
CA ARG A 68 -2.97 -11.99 -7.43
C ARG A 68 -2.03 -12.05 -6.22
N ILE A 69 -1.10 -13.01 -6.18
CA ILE A 69 -0.12 -13.11 -5.08
C ILE A 69 0.82 -11.91 -5.08
N ILE A 70 1.30 -11.48 -6.24
CA ILE A 70 2.17 -10.32 -6.33
C ILE A 70 1.43 -9.08 -5.79
N ARG A 71 0.17 -8.88 -6.18
CA ARG A 71 -0.64 -7.77 -5.65
C ARG A 71 -0.81 -7.84 -4.13
N PHE A 72 -1.01 -9.03 -3.55
CA PHE A 72 -1.09 -9.19 -2.09
C PHE A 72 0.23 -8.83 -1.41
N ILE A 73 1.36 -9.31 -1.93
CA ILE A 73 2.67 -9.00 -1.38
C ILE A 73 2.96 -7.50 -1.48
N LEU A 74 2.72 -6.88 -2.64
CA LEU A 74 2.89 -5.43 -2.82
C LEU A 74 2.00 -4.63 -1.88
N THR A 75 0.74 -5.02 -1.73
CA THR A 75 -0.20 -4.37 -0.80
C THR A 75 0.31 -4.48 0.64
N LEU A 76 0.79 -5.66 1.06
CA LEU A 76 1.31 -5.87 2.40
C LEU A 76 2.60 -5.06 2.65
N LEU A 77 3.48 -4.96 1.66
CA LEU A 77 4.69 -4.13 1.72
C LEU A 77 4.33 -2.65 1.87
N ILE A 78 3.38 -2.15 1.08
CA ILE A 78 2.89 -0.77 1.16
C ILE A 78 2.25 -0.51 2.51
N PHE A 79 1.42 -1.44 3.00
CA PHE A 79 0.77 -1.32 4.30
C PHE A 79 1.78 -1.29 5.45
N THR A 80 2.78 -2.17 5.42
CA THR A 80 3.85 -2.21 6.43
C THR A 80 4.67 -0.93 6.42
N ALA A 81 5.09 -0.46 5.25
CA ALA A 81 5.83 0.81 5.13
C ALA A 81 5.00 2.02 5.60
N THR A 82 3.71 2.04 5.28
CA THR A 82 2.79 3.13 5.67
C THR A 82 2.55 3.15 7.18
N THR A 83 2.33 1.98 7.77
CA THR A 83 2.16 1.84 9.23
C THR A 83 3.43 2.21 9.97
N GLU A 84 4.60 1.74 9.56
CA GLU A 84 5.88 2.14 10.17
C GLU A 84 6.10 3.66 10.09
N ARG A 85 5.83 4.25 8.92
CA ARG A 85 5.91 5.70 8.71
C ARG A 85 4.96 6.45 9.64
N SER A 86 3.71 6.00 9.78
CA SER A 86 2.74 6.65 10.66
C SER A 86 3.14 6.52 12.14
N PHE A 87 3.63 5.36 12.59
CA PHE A 87 4.18 5.20 13.94
C PHE A 87 5.38 6.12 14.21
N SER A 88 6.27 6.28 13.23
CA SER A 88 7.40 7.22 13.30
C SER A 88 6.92 8.67 13.42
N ALA A 89 5.95 9.08 12.58
CA ALA A 89 5.32 10.39 12.65
C ALA A 89 4.68 10.65 14.02
N MET A 90 3.91 9.69 14.54
CA MET A 90 3.29 9.78 15.85
C MET A 90 4.34 9.99 16.94
N LYS A 91 5.45 9.25 16.88
CA LYS A 91 6.56 9.39 17.83
C LYS A 91 7.16 10.80 17.76
N ILE A 92 7.37 11.35 16.58
CA ILE A 92 7.89 12.72 16.39
C ILE A 92 6.91 13.75 16.98
N ILE A 93 5.62 13.66 16.63
CA ILE A 93 4.58 14.59 17.10
C ILE A 93 4.50 14.56 18.63
N LYS A 94 4.37 13.38 19.23
CA LYS A 94 4.32 13.21 20.70
C LYS A 94 5.57 13.73 21.39
N THR A 95 6.76 13.48 20.82
CA THR A 95 8.02 13.92 21.41
C THR A 95 8.19 15.43 21.34
N ARG A 96 7.87 16.06 20.20
CA ARG A 96 8.01 17.52 19.99
C ARG A 96 6.99 18.30 20.81
N LEU A 97 5.74 17.85 20.84
CA LEU A 97 4.67 18.55 21.57
C LEU A 97 4.67 18.25 23.08
N ARG A 98 5.42 17.23 23.53
CA ARG A 98 5.71 16.90 24.94
C ARG A 98 4.49 16.92 25.87
N ASN A 99 3.30 16.64 25.35
CA ASN A 99 2.03 16.87 26.03
C ASN A 99 1.10 15.67 26.00
N LYS A 100 0.25 15.62 27.03
CA LYS A 100 -0.90 14.73 27.19
C LYS A 100 -2.01 15.16 26.20
N MET A 101 -1.73 15.07 24.90
CA MET A 101 -2.70 15.36 23.84
C MET A 101 -3.86 14.36 23.91
N GLU A 102 -5.08 14.86 23.87
CA GLU A 102 -6.26 14.02 23.67
C GLU A 102 -6.16 13.29 22.33
N ASN A 103 -6.72 12.08 22.27
CA ASN A 103 -6.57 11.20 21.11
C ASN A 103 -7.10 11.84 19.82
N GLU A 104 -8.15 12.66 19.91
CA GLU A 104 -8.75 13.37 18.78
C GLU A 104 -7.76 14.37 18.17
N PHE A 105 -7.18 15.27 18.99
CA PHE A 105 -6.19 16.23 18.52
C PHE A 105 -4.93 15.54 17.95
N LEU A 106 -4.53 14.38 18.50
CA LEU A 106 -3.45 13.58 17.92
C LEU A 106 -3.81 13.01 16.55
N ALA A 107 -5.03 12.50 16.39
CA ALA A 107 -5.51 11.97 15.11
C ALA A 107 -5.52 13.06 14.03
N ASP A 108 -5.99 14.27 14.37
CA ASP A 108 -6.00 15.41 13.45
C ASP A 108 -4.58 15.79 12.99
N ASN A 109 -3.63 15.87 13.94
CA ASN A 109 -2.23 16.19 13.60
C ASN A 109 -1.56 15.07 12.78
N MET A 110 -1.89 13.81 13.05
CA MET A 110 -1.40 12.66 12.28
C MET A 110 -1.94 12.69 10.85
N MET A 111 -3.22 13.04 10.66
CA MET A 111 -3.83 13.17 9.35
C MET A 111 -3.12 14.23 8.51
N VAL A 112 -2.90 15.44 9.06
CA VAL A 112 -2.16 16.51 8.37
C VAL A 112 -0.73 16.09 8.03
N TYR A 113 -0.07 15.31 8.90
CA TYR A 113 1.30 14.86 8.65
C TYR A 113 1.39 13.75 7.59
N ILE A 114 0.46 12.78 7.61
CA ILE A 114 0.40 11.71 6.60
C ILE A 114 0.09 12.31 5.24
N GLU A 115 -0.87 13.23 5.18
CA GLU A 115 -1.30 13.92 3.96
C GLU A 115 -0.49 15.20 3.70
N LYS A 116 0.77 15.27 4.15
CA LYS A 116 1.57 16.51 4.10
C LYS A 116 1.72 17.06 2.68
N GLU A 117 1.84 16.18 1.68
CA GLU A 117 1.93 16.59 0.27
C GLU A 117 0.66 17.34 -0.19
N ILE A 118 -0.51 16.89 0.26
CA ILE A 118 -1.78 17.57 0.01
C ILE A 118 -1.88 18.82 0.90
N ALA A 119 -1.48 18.73 2.17
CA ALA A 119 -1.50 19.85 3.12
C ALA A 119 -0.64 21.03 2.63
N GLU A 120 0.49 20.75 1.98
CA GLU A 120 1.38 21.76 1.40
C GLU A 120 0.75 22.52 0.23
N SER A 121 -0.27 21.96 -0.44
CA SER A 121 -1.04 22.66 -1.47
C SER A 121 -1.91 23.79 -0.90
N PHE A 122 -2.20 23.77 0.41
CA PHE A 122 -2.96 24.81 1.09
C PHE A 122 -2.03 25.84 1.73
N SER A 123 -2.22 27.11 1.35
CA SER A 123 -1.54 28.21 2.04
C SER A 123 -2.17 28.46 3.41
N SER A 124 -1.33 28.69 4.42
CA SER A 124 -1.75 29.15 5.75
C SER A 124 -2.64 30.39 5.68
N ASP A 125 -2.37 31.31 4.75
CA ASP A 125 -3.17 32.53 4.57
C ASP A 125 -4.58 32.20 4.06
N SER A 126 -4.70 31.21 3.17
CA SER A 126 -5.99 30.74 2.67
C SER A 126 -6.80 30.13 3.80
N ILE A 127 -6.18 29.26 4.61
CA ILE A 127 -6.83 28.63 5.77
C ILE A 127 -7.30 29.68 6.79
N ILE A 128 -6.47 30.69 7.07
CA ILE A 128 -6.80 31.79 7.99
C ILE A 128 -7.97 32.61 7.45
N ASN A 129 -8.00 32.91 6.16
CA ASN A 129 -9.06 33.71 5.55
C ASN A 129 -10.39 32.95 5.50
N ASP A 130 -10.38 31.66 5.17
CA ASP A 130 -11.58 30.81 5.24
C ASP A 130 -12.10 30.67 6.67
N PHE A 131 -11.20 30.51 7.65
CA PHE A 131 -11.62 30.46 9.05
C PHE A 131 -12.22 31.80 9.52
N LYS A 132 -11.73 32.94 9.01
CA LYS A 132 -12.32 34.26 9.29
C LYS A 132 -13.69 34.43 8.63
N SER A 133 -13.89 33.94 7.40
CA SER A 133 -15.17 34.06 6.68
C SER A 133 -16.27 33.21 7.31
N LEU A 134 -15.92 32.08 7.95
CA LEU A 134 -16.83 31.27 8.76
C LEU A 134 -17.34 31.98 10.04
N LYS A 135 -16.75 33.13 10.41
CA LYS A 135 -16.89 33.78 11.72
C LYS A 135 -17.77 35.03 11.72
N GLU A 136 -18.85 35.08 10.93
CA GLU A 136 -19.97 36.02 11.16
C GLU A 136 -20.74 35.73 12.47
N ARG A 137 -20.29 34.81 13.33
CA ARG A 137 -20.85 34.54 14.66
C ARG A 137 -20.13 35.29 15.79
N ARG A 138 -19.92 36.59 15.65
CA ARG A 138 -19.78 37.45 16.83
C ARG A 138 -21.18 37.92 17.19
N ALA A 139 -21.77 37.36 18.25
CA ALA A 139 -22.92 37.96 18.89
C ALA A 139 -22.57 39.43 19.19
N ALA A 140 -23.42 40.35 18.74
CA ALA A 140 -23.31 41.76 19.07
C ALA A 140 -23.31 41.91 20.59
N LEU A 141 -22.35 42.71 21.08
CA LEU A 141 -22.28 43.16 22.47
C LEU A 141 -23.60 43.80 22.92
#